data_AF-A0A5S4YTX4-F1
#
_entry.id   AF-A0A5S4YTX4-F1
#
_cell.length_a   1.000
_cell.length_b   1.000
_cell.length_c   1.000
_cell.angle_alpha   90.00
_cell.angle_beta   90.00
_cell.angle_gamma   90.00
#
_symmetry.space_group_name_H-M   'P 1'
#
loop_
_entity.id
_entity.type
_entity.pdbx_description
1 polymer ?
#
loop_
_entity_poly.entity_id
_entity_poly.type
_entity_poly.pdbx_seq_one_letter_code
_entity_poly.pdbx_strand_id
1 'polypeptide(L)'
;MLERYEKLFRMALTGEVDMDKVASSYTAKFVAASPAGVSVGQNDEHLKQMMQQGFENYRRIGTKDMRLRNVRIAPKLAPGVANGGEIPPHPAKS
;
A
#
# COMPACT_ATOMS: atom_id res chain seq x y z
N MET A 1 -0.27 -8.14 6.09
CA MET A 1 0.10 -6.91 5.36
C MET A 1 -0.58 -5.67 5.94
N LEU A 2 -1.91 -5.60 5.97
CA LEU A 2 -2.64 -4.40 6.41
C LEU A 2 -2.49 -4.10 7.92
N GLU A 3 -2.52 -5.12 8.77
CA GLU A 3 -2.27 -4.95 10.21
C GLU A 3 -0.85 -4.44 10.52
N ARG A 4 0.15 -4.88 9.74
CA ARG A 4 1.53 -4.39 9.86
C ARG A 4 1.61 -2.91 9.50
N TYR A 5 0.90 -2.49 8.45
CA TYR A 5 0.84 -1.09 8.05
C TYR A 5 0.22 -0.23 9.15
N GLU A 6 -0.90 -0.67 9.74
CA GLU A 6 -1.53 0.01 10.88
C GLU A 6 -0.57 0.17 12.05
N LYS A 7 0.09 -0.91 12.47
CA LYS A 7 1.07 -0.89 13.56
C LYS A 7 2.20 0.11 13.29
N LEU A 8 2.81 0.07 12.10
CA LEU A 8 3.91 0.95 11.74
C LEU A 8 3.49 2.42 11.71
N PHE A 9 2.29 2.72 11.21
CA PHE A 9 1.76 4.08 11.21
C PHE A 9 1.54 4.59 12.64
N ARG A 10 0.99 3.76 13.53
CA ARG A 10 0.81 4.14 14.95
C ARG A 10 2.15 4.40 15.64
N MET A 11 3.17 3.59 15.37
CA MET A 11 4.54 3.85 15.86
C MET A 11 5.13 5.15 15.27
N ALA A 12 4.82 5.46 14.00
CA ALA A 12 5.24 6.71 13.39
C ALA A 12 4.61 7.94 14.08
N LEU A 13 3.37 7.81 14.53
CA LEU A 13 2.67 8.85 15.30
C LEU A 13 3.27 9.06 16.70
N THR A 14 3.98 8.08 17.27
CA THR A 14 4.73 8.26 18.54
C THR A 14 6.15 8.79 18.33
N GLY A 15 6.63 8.85 17.08
CA GLY A 15 7.99 9.25 16.74
C GLY A 15 9.04 8.13 16.88
N GLU A 16 8.61 6.89 17.11
CA GLU A 16 9.47 5.74 17.44
C GLU A 16 9.60 4.74 16.28
N VAL A 17 9.57 5.20 15.02
CA VAL A 17 9.58 4.27 13.88
C VAL A 17 10.75 4.50 12.93
N ASP A 18 11.32 3.38 12.53
CA ASP A 18 12.29 3.25 11.46
C ASP A 18 11.59 3.46 10.11
N MET A 19 11.98 4.51 9.38
CA MET A 19 11.40 4.86 8.08
C MET A 19 11.60 3.76 7.03
N ASP A 20 12.65 2.93 7.12
CA ASP A 20 12.85 1.82 6.20
C ASP A 20 11.74 0.77 6.35
N LYS A 21 11.31 0.53 7.59
CA LYS A 21 10.18 -0.37 7.86
C LYS A 21 8.88 0.21 7.34
N VAL A 22 8.65 1.51 7.45
CA VAL A 22 7.43 2.13 6.89
C VAL A 22 7.45 2.06 5.36
N ALA A 23 8.58 2.44 4.74
CA ALA A 23 8.79 2.41 3.30
C ALA A 23 8.62 1.00 2.70
N SER A 24 8.98 -0.06 3.43
CA SER A 24 8.77 -1.46 3.00
C SER A 24 7.30 -1.85 2.79
N SER A 25 6.34 -1.00 3.20
CA SER A 25 4.91 -1.21 2.94
C SER A 25 4.51 -0.83 1.51
N TYR A 26 5.38 -0.15 0.77
CA TYR A 26 5.13 0.35 -0.59
C TYR A 26 5.91 -0.48 -1.61
N THR A 27 5.33 -0.63 -2.80
CA THR A 27 6.05 -1.13 -3.98
C THR A 27 7.01 -0.07 -4.52
N ALA A 28 7.92 -0.44 -5.42
CA ALA A 28 8.94 0.45 -5.99
C ALA A 28 8.37 1.72 -6.65
N LYS A 29 7.18 1.62 -7.26
CA LYS A 29 6.42 2.75 -7.82
C LYS A 29 4.97 2.64 -7.41
N PHE A 30 4.39 3.71 -6.90
CA PHE A 30 3.03 3.71 -6.37
C PHE A 30 2.27 4.96 -6.83
N VAL A 31 0.94 4.90 -6.68
CA VAL A 31 0.06 6.05 -6.91
C VAL A 31 -0.51 6.48 -5.57
N ALA A 32 -0.40 7.76 -5.26
CA ALA A 32 -1.05 8.38 -4.11
C ALA A 32 -2.22 9.23 -4.60
N ALA A 33 -3.36 9.12 -3.92
CA ALA A 33 -4.54 9.93 -4.19
C ALA A 33 -4.97 10.61 -2.88
N SER A 34 -5.20 11.92 -2.95
CA SER A 34 -5.63 12.74 -1.84
C SER A 34 -6.62 13.80 -2.34
N PRO A 35 -7.32 14.53 -1.44
CA PRO A 35 -8.14 15.66 -1.86
C PRO A 35 -7.39 16.74 -2.65
N ALA A 36 -6.07 16.83 -2.50
CA ALA A 36 -5.24 17.77 -3.25
C ALA A 36 -4.91 17.28 -4.68
N GLY A 37 -5.22 16.02 -5.02
CA GLY A 37 -4.97 15.44 -6.34
C GLY A 37 -4.34 14.05 -6.30
N VAL A 38 -3.96 13.58 -7.49
CA VAL A 38 -3.31 12.27 -7.72
C VAL A 38 -1.86 12.49 -8.11
N SER A 39 -0.95 11.70 -7.54
CA SER A 39 0.48 11.72 -7.86
C SER A 39 1.05 10.31 -8.00
N VAL A 40 2.14 10.20 -8.75
CA VAL A 40 2.95 8.98 -8.84
C VAL A 40 4.19 9.19 -7.98
N GLY A 41 4.52 8.21 -7.14
CA GLY A 41 5.69 8.23 -6.28
C GLY A 41 6.63 7.05 -6.55
N GLN A 42 7.88 7.23 -6.15
CA GLN A 42 8.92 6.22 -6.17
C GLN A 42 9.33 5.91 -4.72
N ASN A 43 9.56 4.64 -4.40
CA ASN A 43 9.97 4.23 -3.06
C ASN A 43 11.49 4.37 -2.92
N ASP A 44 11.94 5.59 -2.66
CA ASP A 44 13.34 5.98 -2.54
C ASP A 44 13.61 6.78 -1.25
N GLU A 45 14.84 7.28 -1.09
CA GLU A 45 15.22 8.10 0.07
C GLU A 45 14.43 9.40 0.16
N HIS A 46 14.04 9.98 -0.97
CA HIS A 46 13.24 11.20 -0.97
C HIS A 46 11.84 10.93 -0.38
N LEU A 47 11.22 9.80 -0.72
CA LEU A 47 9.97 9.38 -0.11
C LEU A 47 10.10 9.26 1.41
N LYS A 48 11.17 8.64 1.92
CA LYS A 48 11.38 8.49 3.38
C LYS A 48 11.43 9.84 4.08
N GLN A 49 12.12 10.82 3.51
CA GLN A 49 12.19 12.19 4.03
C GLN A 49 10.80 12.85 4.03
N MET A 50 10.05 12.71 2.94
CA MET A 50 8.69 13.25 2.84
C MET A 50 7.73 12.59 3.83
N MET A 51 7.84 11.27 4.03
CA MET A 51 7.06 10.54 5.03
C MET A 51 7.37 11.00 6.45
N GLN A 52 8.64 11.20 6.78
CA GLN A 52 9.08 11.73 8.07
C GLN A 52 8.41 13.10 8.35
N GLN A 53 8.48 14.03 7.40
CA GLN A 53 7.83 15.34 7.49
C GLN A 53 6.30 15.22 7.59
N GLY A 54 5.70 14.27 6.87
CA GLY A 54 4.27 13.97 6.94
C GLY A 54 3.84 13.52 8.33
N PHE A 55 4.60 12.62 8.97
CA PHE A 55 4.33 12.17 10.33
C PHE A 55 4.58 13.26 11.37
N GLU A 56 5.59 14.11 11.18
CA GLU A 56 5.78 15.32 11.99
C GLU A 56 4.56 16.24 11.92
N ASN A 57 4.03 16.47 10.71
CA ASN A 57 2.83 17.25 10.53
C ASN A 57 1.62 16.60 11.20
N TYR A 58 1.44 15.28 11.09
CA TYR A 58 0.36 14.57 11.79
C TYR A 58 0.45 14.71 13.31
N ARG A 59 1.65 14.61 13.89
CA ARG A 59 1.86 14.86 15.33
C ARG A 59 1.52 16.31 15.70
N ARG A 60 1.98 17.27 14.90
CA ARG A 60 1.74 18.70 15.11
C ARG A 60 0.26 19.07 15.12
N ILE A 61 -0.56 18.47 14.24
CA ILE A 61 -2.01 18.71 14.20
C ILE A 61 -2.81 17.87 15.21
N GLY A 62 -2.13 17.08 16.05
CA GLY A 62 -2.76 16.32 17.13
C GLY A 62 -3.36 14.98 16.71
N THR A 63 -2.94 14.41 15.57
CA THR A 63 -3.33 13.04 15.20
C THR A 63 -2.75 12.04 16.19
N LYS A 64 -3.61 11.29 16.89
CA LYS A 64 -3.20 10.37 17.96
C LYS A 64 -3.24 8.89 17.58
N ASP A 65 -4.02 8.54 16.56
CA ASP A 65 -4.28 7.15 16.23
C ASP A 65 -4.60 6.97 14.74
N MET A 66 -4.35 5.78 14.23
CA MET A 66 -4.76 5.34 12.89
C MET A 66 -5.37 3.95 13.02
N ARG A 67 -6.57 3.76 12.49
CA ARG A 67 -7.28 2.48 12.50
C ARG A 67 -7.80 2.17 11.11
N LEU A 68 -7.46 1.01 10.57
CA LEU A 68 -8.07 0.52 9.35
C LEU A 68 -9.48 0.04 9.65
N ARG A 69 -10.44 0.45 8.82
CA ARG A 69 -11.85 0.06 8.94
C ARG A 69 -12.34 -0.49 7.60
N ASN A 70 -13.32 -1.40 7.65
CA ASN A 70 -13.97 -1.97 6.46
C ASN A 70 -13.00 -2.63 5.46
N VAL A 71 -11.95 -3.28 5.96
CA VAL A 71 -10.97 -3.99 5.13
C VAL A 71 -11.61 -5.19 4.46
N ARG A 72 -11.51 -5.27 3.12
CA ARG A 72 -11.87 -6.44 2.33
C ARG A 72 -10.63 -6.96 1.63
N ILE A 73 -10.32 -8.23 1.82
CA ILE A 73 -9.22 -8.91 1.15
C ILE A 73 -9.83 -9.84 0.10
N ALA A 74 -9.63 -9.53 -1.16
CA ALA A 74 -9.96 -10.41 -2.27
C ALA A 74 -8.66 -11.05 -2.77
N PRO A 75 -8.43 -12.35 -2.53
CA PRO A 75 -7.29 -13.02 -3.11
C PRO A 75 -7.47 -13.07 -4.63
N LYS A 76 -6.40 -12.79 -5.37
CA LYS A 76 -6.38 -13.13 -6.79
C LYS A 76 -6.16 -14.64 -6.88
N LEU A 77 -7.17 -15.37 -7.34
CA LEU A 77 -7.00 -16.79 -7.69
C LEU A 77 -5.89 -16.90 -8.74
N ALA A 78 -4.97 -17.85 -8.55
CA ALA A 78 -4.01 -18.17 -9.59
C ALA A 78 -4.76 -18.65 -10.85
N PRO A 79 -4.35 -18.23 -12.07
CA PRO A 79 -4.89 -18.81 -13.29
C PRO A 79 -4.55 -20.31 -13.29
N GLY A 80 -5.55 -21.18 -13.13
CA GLY A 80 -5.36 -22.64 -13.10
C GLY A 80 -6.26 -23.42 -12.14
N VAL A 81 -7.03 -22.76 -11.27
CA VAL A 81 -8.06 -23.42 -10.43
C VAL A 81 -9.46 -23.08 -10.93
N ALA A 82 -9.64 -23.10 -12.25
CA ALA A 82 -10.98 -23.17 -12.84
C ALA A 82 -11.23 -24.65 -13.16
N ASN A 83 -12.31 -25.18 -12.61
CA ASN A 83 -12.83 -26.53 -12.83
C ASN A 83 -12.73 -26.94 -14.31
N GLY A 84 -12.42 -28.22 -14.53
CA GLY A 84 -12.15 -28.86 -15.83
C GLY A 84 -13.23 -28.61 -16.89
N GLY A 85 -13.14 -27.47 -17.55
CA GLY A 85 -13.79 -27.18 -18.82
C GLY A 85 -12.71 -27.09 -19.88
N GLU A 86 -12.61 -28.12 -20.71
CA GLU A 86 -11.83 -28.12 -21.94
C GLU A 86 -12.07 -26.81 -22.71
N ILE A 87 -10.97 -26.11 -23.02
CA ILE A 87 -10.99 -25.00 -23.97
C ILE A 87 -10.91 -25.66 -25.36
N PRO A 88 -11.95 -25.57 -26.21
CA PRO A 88 -11.87 -26.15 -27.54
C PRO A 88 -10.78 -25.45 -28.36
N PRO A 89 -10.03 -26.20 -29.21
CA PRO A 89 -8.97 -25.61 -29.99
C PRO A 89 -9.52 -24.56 -30.96
N HIS A 90 -8.86 -23.41 -30.98
CA HIS A 90 -9.14 -22.32 -31.91
C HIS A 90 -8.90 -22.82 -33.35
N PRO A 91 -9.83 -22.60 -34.31
CA PRO A 91 -9.57 -23.00 -35.69
C PRO A 91 -8.38 -22.20 -36.25
N ALA A 92 -7.45 -22.92 -36.86
CA ALA A 92 -6.34 -22.35 -37.61
C ALA A 92 -6.90 -21.45 -38.72
N LYS A 93 -6.40 -20.21 -38.79
CA LYS A 93 -6.73 -19.31 -39.88
C LYS A 93 -6.13 -19.88 -41.18
N SER A 94 -6.99 -20.07 -42.18
CA SER A 94 -6.63 -20.38 -43.58
C SER A 94 -5.97 -19.18 -44.24
#